data_AF-A0A6N3CEF4-F1
#
_entry.id   AF-A0A6N3CEF4-F1
#
_cell.length_a   1.000
_cell.length_b   1.000
_cell.length_c   1.000
_cell.angle_alpha   90.00
_cell.angle_beta   90.00
_cell.angle_gamma   90.00
#
_symmetry.space_group_name_H-M   'P 1'
#
loop_
_entity.id
_entity.type
_entity.pdbx_description
1 polymer ?
#
loop_
_entity_poly.entity_id
_entity_poly.type
_entity_poly.pdbx_seq_one_letter_code
_entity_poly.pdbx_strand_id
1 'polypeptide(L)' 'MQRAIEWLDDNKVKSKILGVVEGNENVLEFYKRHGFYKRTIVLEKI' A
#
# COMPACT_ATOMS: atom_id res chain seq x y z
N MET A 1 -1.28 -10.90 -2.81
CA MET A 1 -1.47 -9.83 -1.81
C MET A 1 -2.34 -10.28 -0.66
N GLN A 2 -3.51 -10.87 -0.93
CA GLN A 2 -4.44 -11.41 0.07
C GLN A 2 -3.77 -12.22 1.21
N ARG A 3 -2.98 -13.25 0.89
CA ARG A 3 -2.26 -14.07 1.90
C ARG A 3 -1.33 -13.26 2.82
N ALA A 4 -0.72 -12.20 2.30
CA ALA A 4 0.17 -11.36 3.11
C ALA A 4 -0.64 -10.48 4.07
N ILE A 5 -1.80 -9.98 3.62
CA ILE A 5 -2.72 -9.21 4.46
C ILE A 5 -3.27 -10.09 5.58
N GLU A 6 -3.73 -11.29 5.25
CA GLU A 6 -4.21 -12.28 6.22
C GLU A 6 -3.14 -12.58 7.28
N TRP A 7 -1.91 -12.83 6.87
CA TRP A 7 -0.81 -13.03 7.80
C TRP A 7 -0.59 -11.82 8.72
N LEU A 8 -0.67 -10.59 8.19
CA LEU A 8 -0.56 -9.37 9.01
C LEU A 8 -1.74 -9.19 9.97
N ASP A 9 -2.95 -9.60 9.57
CA ASP A 9 -4.15 -9.59 10.40
C ASP A 9 -4.06 -10.60 11.55
N ASP A 10 -3.62 -11.83 11.26
CA ASP A 10 -3.38 -12.87 12.26
C ASP A 10 -2.36 -12.44 13.32
N ASN A 11 -1.34 -11.69 12.89
CA ASN A 11 -0.33 -11.11 13.77
C ASN A 11 -0.77 -9.79 14.44
N LYS A 12 -2.04 -9.39 14.29
CA LYS A 12 -2.62 -8.18 14.91
C LYS A 12 -1.81 -6.90 14.62
N VAL A 13 -1.24 -6.80 13.41
CA VAL A 13 -0.47 -5.64 13.00
C VAL A 13 -1.39 -4.41 12.89
N LYS A 14 -1.03 -3.35 13.62
CA LYS A 14 -1.85 -2.13 13.77
C LYS A 14 -1.99 -1.31 12.48
N SER A 15 -0.97 -1.30 11.62
CA SER A 15 -0.96 -0.50 10.40
C SER A 15 -0.29 -1.24 9.24
N LYS A 16 -0.85 -1.07 8.04
CA LYS A 16 -0.36 -1.67 6.80
C LYS A 16 -0.17 -0.53 5.80
N ILE A 17 1.08 -0.22 5.48
CA ILE A 17 1.44 0.90 4.61
C ILE A 17 2.39 0.37 3.53
N LEU A 18 2.18 0.80 2.29
CA LEU A 18 3.09 0.55 1.17
C LEU A 18 3.33 1.86 0.42
N GLY A 19 4.53 2.00 -0.14
CA GLY A 19 4.86 3.09 -1.05
C GLY A 19 4.65 2.65 -2.50
N VAL A 20 4.05 3.52 -3.31
CA VAL A 20 4.08 3.42 -4.77
C VAL A 20 4.97 4.56 -5.26
N VAL A 21 6.00 4.21 -6.01
CA VAL A 21 6.95 5.18 -6.58
C VAL A 21 6.31 5.87 -7.78
N GLU A 22 6.70 7.12 -8.02
CA GLU A 22 6.33 7.88 -9.21
C GLU A 22 6.59 7.08 -10.49
N GLY A 23 5.63 7.13 -11.43
CA GLY A 23 5.66 6.36 -12.68
C GLY A 23 5.05 4.96 -12.58
N ASN A 24 4.67 4.51 -11.38
CA ASN A 24 4.00 3.23 -11.15
C ASN A 24 2.53 3.41 -10.70
N GLU A 25 1.84 4.46 -11.13
CA GLU A 25 0.48 4.75 -10.72
C GLU A 25 -0.54 3.72 -11.23
N ASN A 26 -0.19 2.96 -12.27
CA ASN A 26 -1.06 1.95 -12.86
C ASN A 26 -1.44 0.82 -11.87
N VAL A 27 -0.62 0.57 -10.84
CA VAL A 27 -0.91 -0.46 -9.83
C VAL A 27 -1.85 0.02 -8.71
N LEU A 28 -2.24 1.30 -8.71
CA LEU A 28 -3.12 1.85 -7.67
C LEU A 28 -4.49 1.16 -7.63
N GLU A 29 -5.09 0.87 -8.79
CA GLU A 29 -6.37 0.15 -8.83
C GLU A 29 -6.22 -1.30 -8.35
N PHE A 30 -5.06 -1.93 -8.54
CA PHE A 30 -4.78 -3.24 -7.95
C PHE A 30 -4.79 -3.17 -6.42
N TYR A 31 -4.11 -2.19 -5.84
CA TYR A 31 -4.04 -2.03 -4.38
C TYR A 31 -5.35 -1.56 -3.75
N LYS A 32 -6.14 -0.78 -4.47
CA LYS A 32 -7.49 -0.38 -4.06
C LYS A 32 -8.42 -1.58 -3.84
N ARG A 33 -8.33 -2.62 -4.69
CA ARG A 33 -9.08 -3.88 -4.49
C ARG A 33 -8.69 -4.63 -3.21
N HIS A 34 -7.56 -4.28 -2.61
CA HIS A 34 -7.06 -4.84 -1.35
C HIS A 34 -7.17 -3.85 -0.17
N GLY A 35 -7.96 -2.78 -0.30
CA GLY A 35 -8.22 -1.82 0.78
C GLY A 35 -7.10 -0.80 1.05
N PHE A 36 -6.13 -0.68 0.14
CA PHE A 36 -5.11 0.37 0.22
C PHE A 36 -5.55 1.60 -0.59
N TYR A 37 -5.38 2.78 -0.01
CA TYR A 37 -5.77 4.06 -0.62
C TYR A 37 -4.61 5.05 -0.56
N LYS A 38 -4.61 6.04 -1.47
CA LYS A 38 -3.66 7.16 -1.42
C LYS A 38 -3.81 7.88 -0.08
N ARG A 39 -2.69 8.10 0.61
CA ARG A 39 -2.66 8.77 1.92
C ARG A 39 -1.61 9.87 2.00
N THR A 40 -0.43 9.64 1.43
CA THR A 40 0.72 10.54 1.56
C THR A 40 1.36 10.71 0.20
N ILE A 41 1.77 11.94 -0.10
CA ILE A 41 2.65 12.27 -1.23
C ILE A 41 4.02 12.57 -0.62
N VAL A 42 5.05 11.87 -1.08
CA VAL A 42 6.44 12.07 -0.65
C VAL A 42 7.17 12.79 -1.78
N LEU A 43 7.91 13.85 -1.44
CA LEU A 43 8.65 14.66 -2.39
C LEU A 43 10.14 14.64 -1.99
N GLU A 44 11.02 14.62 -2.99
CA GLU A 44 12.47 14.72 -2.81
C GLU A 44 12.97 16.00 -3.51
N LYS A 45 13.89 16.73 -2.86
CA LYS A 45 14.61 17.83 -3.51
C LYS A 45 15.91 17.28 -4.08
N ILE A 46 16.10 17.49 -5.38
CA ILE A 46 17.31 17.12 -6.13
C ILE A 46 18.26 18.32 -6.19
#